data_AF-A0A383A6L9-F1
#
_entry.id   AF-A0A383A6L9-F1
#
_cell.length_a   1.000
_cell.length_b   1.000
_cell.length_c   1.000
_cell.angle_alpha   90.00
_cell.angle_beta   90.00
_cell.angle_gamma   90.00
#
_symmetry.space_group_name_H-M   'P 1'
#
loop_
_entity.id
_entity.type
_entity.pdbx_description
1 polymer ?
#
loop_
_entity_poly.entity_id
_entity_poly.type
_entity_poly.pdbx_seq_one_letter_code
_entity_poly.pdbx_strand_id
1 'polypeptide(L)'
;MSCASRPEPEWVTSQPQEEGYWFGIGTIQKPSYGNDCREEARNKALVEISSQISIQISGSFKRVIEEHNLNLDEITKSVIQTRVDNNLPNIEGVDFFDNKDRCGVLLRLSQSIYYETI
;
A
#
# COMPACT_ATOMS: atom_id res chain seq x y z
N MET A 1 -21.21 22.83 21.64
CA MET A 1 -21.21 21.59 20.82
C MET A 1 -19.87 21.54 20.11
N SER A 2 -18.99 20.61 20.49
CA SER A 2 -17.62 20.53 19.95
C SER A 2 -17.60 19.57 18.77
N CYS A 3 -17.55 20.10 17.54
CA CYS A 3 -17.14 19.32 16.37
C CYS A 3 -15.61 19.30 16.35
N ALA A 4 -15.00 18.51 17.22
CA ALA A 4 -13.58 18.24 17.13
C ALA A 4 -13.36 17.36 15.89
N SER A 5 -12.91 17.95 14.79
CA SER A 5 -12.31 17.19 13.69
C SER A 5 -11.19 16.34 14.27
N ARG A 6 -11.26 15.01 14.12
CA ARG A 6 -10.20 14.09 14.57
C ARG A 6 -8.87 14.61 13.99
N PRO A 7 -7.84 14.88 14.82
CA PRO A 7 -6.55 15.34 14.31
C PRO A 7 -6.01 14.30 13.32
N GLU A 8 -5.24 14.78 12.35
CA GLU A 8 -4.59 13.92 11.36
C GLU A 8 -3.74 12.86 12.10
N PRO A 9 -3.94 11.56 11.84
CA PRO A 9 -3.14 10.53 12.47
C PRO A 9 -1.67 10.65 12.10
N GLU A 10 -0.78 10.24 13.00
CA GLU A 10 0.66 10.28 12.78
C GLU A 10 1.09 9.51 11.52
N TRP A 11 0.43 8.37 11.25
CA TRP A 11 0.73 7.49 10.13
C TRP A 11 0.57 8.15 8.75
N VAL A 12 -0.11 9.29 8.68
CA VAL A 12 -0.26 10.09 7.45
C VAL A 12 1.03 10.79 7.06
N THR A 13 1.85 11.13 8.06
CA THR A 13 3.12 11.86 7.89
C THR A 13 4.35 11.01 8.15
N SER A 14 4.19 9.91 8.89
CA SER A 14 5.27 9.01 9.29
C SER A 14 4.85 7.58 8.99
N GLN A 15 5.59 6.87 8.15
CA GLN A 15 5.22 5.52 7.77
C GLN A 15 5.32 4.57 8.96
N PRO A 16 4.26 3.81 9.29
CA PRO A 16 4.35 2.77 10.31
C PRO A 16 5.40 1.73 9.92
N GLN A 17 6.16 1.28 10.92
CA GLN A 17 7.11 0.19 10.78
C GLN A 17 6.80 -0.88 11.80
N GLU A 18 6.54 -2.08 11.30
CA GLU A 18 6.37 -3.29 12.10
C GLU A 18 7.03 -4.43 11.34
N GLU A 19 7.86 -5.22 12.03
CA GLU A 19 8.52 -6.36 11.41
C GLU A 19 7.48 -7.38 10.95
N GLY A 20 7.67 -7.93 9.74
CA GLY A 20 6.75 -8.92 9.18
C GLY A 20 5.51 -8.34 8.50
N TYR A 21 5.40 -7.02 8.35
CA TYR A 21 4.31 -6.37 7.63
C TYR A 21 4.81 -5.41 6.55
N TRP A 22 4.08 -5.33 5.45
CA TRP A 22 4.13 -4.18 4.53
C TRP A 22 2.94 -3.26 4.84
N PHE A 23 3.17 -1.95 4.85
CA PHE A 23 2.13 -0.94 5.12
C PHE A 23 1.89 -0.07 3.90
N GLY A 24 0.64 0.12 3.51
CA GLY A 24 0.25 1.03 2.44
C GLY A 24 -0.52 2.22 2.97
N ILE A 25 -0.14 3.42 2.58
CA ILE A 25 -0.78 4.69 2.94
C ILE A 25 -1.37 5.32 1.69
N GLY A 26 -2.67 5.48 1.69
CA GLY A 26 -3.38 6.16 0.61
C GLY A 26 -3.98 7.45 1.09
N THR A 27 -3.56 8.60 0.55
CA THR A 27 -4.14 9.91 0.90
C THR A 27 -4.69 10.64 -0.32
N ILE A 28 -5.90 11.19 -0.18
CA ILE A 28 -6.62 11.91 -1.24
C ILE A 28 -6.99 13.30 -0.74
N GLN A 29 -6.59 14.34 -1.48
CA GLN A 29 -7.07 15.70 -1.25
C GLN A 29 -8.52 15.80 -1.74
N LYS A 30 -9.41 16.31 -0.91
CA LYS A 30 -10.82 16.44 -1.26
C LYS A 30 -11.08 17.73 -2.04
N PRO A 31 -11.85 17.69 -3.14
CA PRO A 31 -12.39 18.92 -3.71
C PRO A 31 -13.37 19.56 -2.72
N SER A 32 -13.61 20.88 -2.87
CA SER A 32 -14.43 21.70 -1.95
C SER A 32 -15.85 21.19 -1.70
N TYR A 33 -16.36 20.30 -2.56
CA TYR A 33 -17.60 19.55 -2.39
C TYR A 33 -17.25 18.06 -2.35
N GLY A 34 -17.40 17.47 -1.16
CA GLY A 34 -16.85 16.17 -0.81
C GLY A 34 -17.36 15.02 -1.68
N ASN A 35 -16.43 14.20 -2.16
CA ASN A 35 -16.71 12.88 -2.71
C ASN A 35 -16.24 11.81 -1.72
N ASP A 36 -16.80 10.60 -1.81
CA ASP A 36 -16.23 9.45 -1.09
C ASP A 36 -14.86 9.13 -1.70
N CYS A 37 -13.81 9.41 -0.93
CA CYS A 37 -12.42 9.26 -1.33
C CYS A 37 -11.81 7.95 -0.79
N ARG A 38 -12.59 7.13 -0.09
CA ARG A 38 -12.11 5.89 0.53
C ARG A 38 -11.57 4.91 -0.49
N GLU A 39 -12.27 4.70 -1.60
CA GLU A 39 -11.84 3.74 -2.62
C GLU A 39 -10.58 4.21 -3.36
N GLU A 40 -10.48 5.51 -3.65
CA GLU A 40 -9.28 6.06 -4.28
C GLU A 40 -8.07 6.01 -3.32
N ALA A 41 -8.28 6.33 -2.04
CA ALA A 41 -7.27 6.17 -0.99
C ALA A 41 -6.85 4.69 -0.87
N ARG A 42 -7.80 3.76 -0.83
CA ARG A 42 -7.52 2.32 -0.78
C ARG A 42 -6.65 1.88 -1.95
N ASN A 43 -6.96 2.31 -3.18
CA ASN A 43 -6.17 1.97 -4.36
C ASN A 43 -4.73 2.48 -4.27
N LYS A 44 -4.52 3.70 -3.76
CA LYS A 44 -3.16 4.22 -3.53
C LYS A 44 -2.39 3.41 -2.49
N ALA A 45 -3.04 3.04 -1.38
CA ALA A 45 -2.43 2.19 -0.37
C ALA A 45 -2.03 0.81 -0.93
N LEU A 46 -2.86 0.22 -1.79
CA LEU A 46 -2.54 -1.05 -2.47
C LEU A 46 -1.32 -0.91 -3.40
N VAL A 47 -1.27 0.16 -4.20
CA VAL A 47 -0.11 0.44 -5.08
C VAL A 47 1.18 0.58 -4.27
N GLU A 48 1.12 1.19 -3.09
CA GLU A 48 2.29 1.32 -2.23
C GLU A 48 2.78 -0.03 -1.68
N ILE A 49 1.87 -0.90 -1.23
CA ILE A 49 2.21 -2.28 -0.84
C ILE A 49 2.86 -3.02 -2.01
N SER A 50 2.29 -2.93 -3.22
CA SER A 50 2.88 -3.51 -4.44
C SER A 50 4.29 -2.99 -4.70
N SER A 51 4.53 -1.70 -4.50
CA SER A 51 5.86 -1.08 -4.68
C SER A 51 6.89 -1.63 -3.69
N GLN A 52 6.53 -1.78 -2.42
CA GLN A 52 7.42 -2.35 -1.40
C GLN A 52 7.82 -3.79 -1.72
N ILE A 53 6.83 -4.62 -2.09
CA ILE A 53 7.07 -6.00 -2.54
C ILE A 53 8.00 -6.01 -3.77
N SER A 54 7.81 -5.08 -4.71
CA SER A 54 8.64 -4.94 -5.90
C SER A 54 10.09 -4.58 -5.62
N ILE A 55 10.32 -3.65 -4.70
CA ILE A 55 11.68 -3.29 -4.28
C ILE A 55 12.35 -4.49 -3.61
N GLN A 56 11.64 -5.22 -2.74
CA GLN A 56 12.18 -6.39 -2.06
C GLN A 56 12.52 -7.53 -3.02
N ILE A 57 11.59 -7.87 -3.93
CA ILE A 57 11.81 -8.91 -4.95
C ILE A 57 12.94 -8.50 -5.88
N SER A 58 12.91 -7.30 -6.47
CA SER A 58 13.97 -6.83 -7.38
C SER A 58 15.35 -6.83 -6.71
N GLY A 59 15.42 -6.45 -5.42
CA GLY A 59 16.64 -6.55 -4.63
C GLY A 59 17.16 -7.98 -4.51
N SER A 60 16.29 -8.95 -4.25
CA SER A 60 16.65 -10.38 -4.14
C SER A 60 17.10 -11.00 -5.48
N PHE A 61 16.53 -10.56 -6.61
CA PHE A 61 16.83 -11.10 -7.93
C PHE A 61 17.98 -10.40 -8.66
N LYS A 62 18.54 -9.31 -8.11
CA LYS A 62 19.54 -8.45 -8.78
C LYS A 62 20.64 -9.22 -9.52
N ARG A 63 21.21 -10.25 -8.88
CA ARG A 63 22.27 -11.09 -9.46
C ARG A 63 21.80 -11.92 -10.66
N VAL A 64 20.61 -12.52 -10.58
CA VAL A 64 20.02 -13.33 -11.66
C VAL A 64 19.71 -12.46 -12.88
N ILE A 65 19.33 -11.21 -12.65
CA ILE A 65 18.95 -10.27 -13.72
C ILE A 65 20.17 -9.85 -14.53
N GLU A 66 21.27 -9.51 -13.85
CA GLU A 66 22.54 -9.15 -14.47
C GLU A 66 23.12 -10.31 -15.29
N GLU A 67 22.94 -11.55 -14.84
CA GLU A 67 23.42 -12.75 -15.53
C GLU A 67 22.60 -13.09 -16.81
N HIS A 68 21.32 -12.69 -16.89
CA HIS A 68 20.40 -13.14 -17.95
C HIS A 68 19.86 -12.03 -18.89
N ASN A 69 20.25 -10.76 -18.72
CA ASN A 69 19.83 -9.64 -19.58
C ASN A 69 18.30 -9.53 -19.79
N LEU A 70 17.51 -9.84 -18.77
CA LEU A 70 16.04 -9.80 -18.83
C LEU A 70 15.53 -8.36 -18.68
N ASN A 71 14.47 -7.98 -19.42
CA ASN A 71 13.72 -6.75 -19.16
C ASN A 71 12.81 -6.96 -17.93
N LEU A 72 13.43 -6.85 -16.76
CA LEU A 72 12.86 -7.22 -15.47
C LEU A 72 11.62 -6.40 -15.10
N ASP A 73 11.62 -5.12 -15.45
CA ASP A 73 10.66 -4.16 -14.92
C ASP A 73 9.21 -4.52 -15.27
N GLU A 74 8.93 -4.96 -16.49
CA GLU A 74 7.58 -5.34 -16.89
C GLU A 74 7.14 -6.69 -16.31
N ILE A 75 8.03 -7.69 -16.34
CA ILE A 75 7.73 -9.04 -15.84
C ILE A 75 7.52 -9.01 -14.33
N THR A 76 8.39 -8.32 -13.60
CA THR A 76 8.33 -8.21 -12.14
C THR A 76 7.11 -7.42 -11.71
N LYS A 77 6.81 -6.29 -12.36
CA LYS A 77 5.56 -5.55 -12.09
C LYS A 77 4.32 -6.41 -12.31
N SER A 78 4.24 -7.15 -13.42
CA SER A 78 3.08 -7.99 -13.74
C SER A 78 2.86 -9.14 -12.74
N VAL A 79 3.93 -9.87 -12.41
CA VAL A 79 3.89 -10.96 -11.44
C VAL A 79 3.54 -10.44 -10.04
N ILE A 80 4.11 -9.30 -9.64
CA ILE A 80 3.82 -8.70 -8.34
C ILE A 80 2.38 -8.22 -8.27
N GLN A 81 1.90 -7.52 -9.29
CA GLN A 81 0.52 -7.05 -9.33
C GLN A 81 -0.43 -8.23 -9.18
N THR A 82 -0.20 -9.31 -9.94
CA THR A 82 -1.00 -10.54 -9.84
C THR A 82 -0.97 -11.14 -8.43
N ARG A 83 0.21 -11.18 -7.78
CA ARG A 83 0.35 -11.73 -6.42
C ARG A 83 -0.33 -10.85 -5.36
N VAL A 84 -0.30 -9.54 -5.53
CA VAL A 84 -1.02 -8.60 -4.65
C VAL A 84 -2.52 -8.72 -4.86
N ASP A 85 -2.97 -8.82 -6.12
CA ASP A 85 -4.39 -9.01 -6.45
C ASP A 85 -4.93 -10.32 -5.83
N ASN A 86 -4.15 -11.41 -5.89
CA ASN A 86 -4.49 -12.68 -5.23
C ASN A 86 -4.50 -12.58 -3.70
N ASN A 87 -3.78 -11.63 -3.13
CA ASN A 87 -3.71 -11.38 -1.69
C ASN A 87 -4.70 -10.32 -1.19
N LEU A 88 -5.53 -9.72 -2.05
CA LEU A 88 -6.55 -8.74 -1.63
C LEU A 88 -7.42 -9.21 -0.43
N PRO A 89 -7.82 -10.50 -0.31
CA PRO A 89 -8.55 -10.97 0.86
C PRO A 89 -7.77 -10.93 2.17
N ASN A 90 -6.44 -10.94 2.10
CA ASN A 90 -5.51 -10.98 3.23
C ASN A 90 -4.99 -9.57 3.61
N ILE A 91 -5.37 -8.54 2.86
CA ILE A 91 -5.00 -7.16 3.15
C ILE A 91 -5.96 -6.59 4.20
N GLU A 92 -5.39 -6.15 5.31
CA GLU A 92 -6.11 -5.65 6.46
C GLU A 92 -6.24 -4.13 6.41
N GLY A 93 -7.44 -3.60 6.68
CA GLY A 93 -7.66 -2.18 6.92
C GLY A 93 -7.35 -1.82 8.37
N VAL A 94 -6.27 -1.07 8.59
CA VAL A 94 -5.77 -0.72 9.93
C VAL A 94 -6.46 0.52 10.48
N ASP A 95 -6.53 1.60 9.69
CA ASP A 95 -7.19 2.84 10.09
C ASP A 95 -7.71 3.59 8.86
N PHE A 96 -8.66 4.47 9.11
CA PHE A 96 -9.20 5.41 8.14
C PHE A 96 -9.41 6.75 8.84
N PHE A 97 -8.93 7.81 8.21
CA PHE A 97 -9.25 9.16 8.64
C PHE A 97 -9.88 9.96 7.51
N ASP A 98 -10.72 10.88 7.93
CA ASP A 98 -11.47 11.75 7.05
C ASP A 98 -11.57 13.11 7.72
N ASN A 99 -11.03 14.13 7.06
CA ASN A 99 -11.25 15.52 7.42
C ASN A 99 -11.76 16.32 6.21
N LYS A 100 -11.92 17.63 6.39
CA LYS A 100 -12.46 18.52 5.36
C LYS A 100 -11.54 18.63 4.13
N ASP A 101 -10.24 18.51 4.33
CA ASP A 101 -9.23 18.80 3.31
C ASP A 101 -8.77 17.53 2.60
N ARG A 102 -8.72 16.40 3.31
CA ARG A 102 -8.26 15.11 2.79
C ARG A 102 -8.85 13.94 3.55
N CYS A 103 -8.73 12.75 2.99
CA CYS A 103 -8.86 11.50 3.72
C CYS A 103 -7.67 10.61 3.46
N GLY A 104 -7.57 9.55 4.26
CA GLY A 104 -6.68 8.47 3.92
C GLY A 104 -7.02 7.16 4.59
N VAL A 105 -6.41 6.13 4.02
CA VAL A 105 -6.53 4.73 4.44
C VAL A 105 -5.14 4.22 4.76
N LEU A 106 -5.02 3.52 5.88
CA LEU A 106 -3.85 2.71 6.21
C LEU A 106 -4.20 1.23 6.03
N LEU A 107 -3.47 0.56 5.16
CA LEU A 107 -3.56 -0.88 4.94
C LEU A 107 -2.29 -1.57 5.44
N ARG A 108 -2.40 -2.85 5.77
CA ARG A 108 -1.23 -3.71 5.96
C ARG A 108 -1.41 -5.08 5.32
N LEU A 109 -0.30 -5.70 4.97
CA LEU A 109 -0.23 -7.09 4.50
C LEU A 109 0.85 -7.82 5.28
N SER A 110 0.49 -8.95 5.89
CA SER A 110 1.45 -9.84 6.54
C SER A 110 2.36 -10.49 5.50
N GLN A 111 3.66 -10.43 5.75
CA GLN A 111 4.66 -11.08 4.91
C GLN A 111 4.51 -12.61 4.95
N SER A 112 4.24 -13.19 6.12
CA SER A 112 4.06 -14.65 6.23
C SER A 112 2.87 -15.13 5.42
N ILE A 113 1.72 -14.44 5.51
CA ILE A 113 0.52 -14.79 4.72
C ILE A 113 0.78 -14.65 3.22
N TYR A 114 1.48 -13.61 2.81
CA TYR A 114 1.87 -13.43 1.41
C TYR A 114 2.74 -14.59 0.91
N TYR A 115 3.71 -15.05 1.70
CA TYR A 115 4.58 -16.17 1.33
C TYR A 115 3.90 -17.55 1.41
N GLU A 116 2.85 -17.71 2.21
CA GLU A 116 2.05 -18.95 2.29
C GLU A 116 1.08 -19.12 1.11
N THR A 117 0.75 -18.04 0.41
CA THR A 117 -0.26 -18.02 -0.67
C THR A 117 0.32 -18.05 -2.08
N ILE A 118 1.65 -18.22 -2.20
CA ILE A 118 2.40 -18.31 -3.46
C ILE A 118 3.14 -19.64 -3.59
#